data_AF-A0AAU4M4U6-F1
#
_entry.id   AF-A0AAU4M4U6-F1
#
_cell.length_a   1.000
_cell.length_b   1.000
_cell.length_c   1.000
_cell.angle_alpha   90.00
_cell.angle_beta   90.00
_cell.angle_gamma   90.00
#
_symmetry.space_group_name_H-M   'P 1'
#
loop_
_entity.id
_entity.type
_entity.pdbx_description
1 polymer ?
#
loop_
_entity_poly.entity_id
_entity_poly.type
_entity_poly.pdbx_seq_one_letter_code
_entity_poly.pdbx_strand_id
1 'polypeptide(L)'
;MLEGVLIAESLRVGAELSGIPLQVIKIARIEVANAAPEQPRQWTLMDFTADERDAENLADQLAACLAPTGGWYVNYNTASEAFVVFPENVFRYPRGDADGREKAKSHARSIGIPEAQLDWQD
;
A
#
# COMPACT_ATOMS: atom_id res chain seq x y z
N MET A 1 15.10 3.19 -7.91
CA MET A 1 13.88 3.98 -7.64
C MET A 1 12.88 3.04 -7.02
N LEU A 2 12.05 3.53 -6.10
CA LEU A 2 10.92 2.73 -5.63
C LEU A 2 9.72 2.91 -6.57
N GLU A 3 8.88 1.89 -6.65
CA GLU A 3 7.64 1.88 -7.43
C GLU A 3 6.50 1.25 -6.63
N GLY A 4 5.31 1.82 -6.70
CA GLY A 4 4.17 1.35 -5.94
C GLY A 4 2.83 1.87 -6.44
N VAL A 5 1.78 1.42 -5.77
CA VAL A 5 0.41 1.83 -6.04
C VAL A 5 -0.30 2.24 -4.75
N LEU A 6 -0.93 3.41 -4.79
CA LEU A 6 -1.81 3.90 -3.73
C LEU A 6 -3.25 3.93 -4.27
N ILE A 7 -4.17 3.29 -3.55
CA ILE A 7 -5.60 3.55 -3.74
C ILE A 7 -5.93 4.80 -2.92
N ALA A 8 -6.32 5.90 -3.57
CA ALA A 8 -6.51 7.19 -2.92
C ALA A 8 -7.51 7.13 -1.75
N GLU A 9 -8.54 6.31 -1.88
CA GLU A 9 -9.55 6.09 -0.83
C GLU A 9 -8.99 5.39 0.43
N SER A 10 -7.76 4.86 0.39
CA SER A 10 -7.08 4.27 1.56
C SER A 10 -6.59 5.32 2.56
N LEU A 11 -6.46 6.59 2.14
CA LEU A 11 -6.06 7.67 3.03
C LEU A 11 -7.23 8.07 3.94
N ARG A 12 -6.95 8.34 5.23
CA ARG A 12 -7.99 8.94 6.08
C ARG A 12 -8.34 10.35 5.59
N VAL A 13 -9.57 10.77 5.85
CA VAL A 13 -9.99 12.17 5.61
C VAL A 13 -9.10 13.12 6.43
N GLY A 14 -8.54 14.12 5.75
CA GLY A 14 -7.65 15.12 6.35
C GLY A 14 -6.20 14.68 6.52
N ALA A 15 -5.80 13.48 6.06
CA ALA A 15 -4.39 13.15 5.95
C ALA A 15 -3.71 13.99 4.87
N GLU A 16 -2.45 14.36 5.14
CA GLU A 16 -1.56 14.99 4.18
C GLU A 16 -0.30 14.14 4.09
N LEU A 17 0.01 13.66 2.89
CA LEU A 17 1.28 13.03 2.58
C LEU A 17 2.16 14.09 1.88
N SER A 18 3.17 14.60 2.57
CA SER A 18 4.01 15.70 2.07
C SER A 18 5.47 15.56 2.49
N GLY A 19 6.36 16.32 1.84
CA GLY A 19 7.80 16.28 2.12
C GLY A 19 8.56 15.15 1.40
N ILE A 20 7.88 14.22 0.73
CA ILE A 20 8.49 13.22 -0.17
C ILE A 20 7.99 13.46 -1.59
N PRO A 21 8.87 13.78 -2.56
CA PRO A 21 8.48 13.92 -3.95
C PRO A 21 8.02 12.58 -4.53
N LEU A 22 6.73 12.45 -4.82
CA LEU A 22 6.17 11.33 -5.57
C LEU A 22 5.97 11.74 -7.03
N GLN A 23 6.54 10.99 -7.96
CA GLN A 23 6.21 11.10 -9.36
C GLN A 23 5.02 10.18 -9.67
N VAL A 24 3.85 10.76 -9.93
CA VAL A 24 2.68 9.99 -10.37
C VAL A 24 2.89 9.57 -11.83
N ILE A 25 2.92 8.26 -12.08
CA ILE A 25 3.15 7.66 -13.39
C ILE A 25 1.82 7.40 -14.10
N LYS A 26 0.79 6.98 -13.35
CA LYS A 26 -0.53 6.69 -13.89
C LYS A 26 -1.61 6.88 -12.83
N ILE A 27 -2.74 7.42 -13.27
CA ILE A 27 -3.98 7.48 -12.48
C ILE A 27 -5.03 6.67 -13.22
N ALA A 28 -5.67 5.74 -12.53
CA ALA A 28 -6.77 4.94 -13.07
C ALA A 28 -7.94 4.94 -12.09
N ARG A 29 -9.16 5.08 -12.63
CA ARG A 29 -10.39 4.90 -11.85
C ARG A 29 -11.09 3.64 -12.32
N ILE A 30 -11.27 2.68 -11.43
CA ILE A 30 -11.84 1.37 -11.75
C ILE A 30 -13.09 1.10 -10.91
N GLU A 31 -13.98 0.27 -11.44
CA GLU A 31 -15.06 -0.32 -10.66
C GLU A 31 -14.64 -1.73 -10.23
N VAL A 32 -14.81 -2.03 -8.94
CA VAL A 32 -14.42 -3.31 -8.35
C VAL A 32 -15.67 -4.10 -7.97
N ALA A 33 -15.80 -5.29 -8.56
CA ALA A 33 -16.95 -6.15 -8.34
C ALA A 33 -16.92 -6.85 -6.97
N ASN A 34 -15.74 -7.01 -6.38
CA ASN A 34 -15.47 -7.76 -5.15
C ASN A 34 -14.88 -6.87 -4.03
N ALA A 35 -15.31 -5.61 -3.95
CA ALA A 35 -14.99 -4.75 -2.81
C ALA A 35 -15.50 -5.39 -1.50
N ALA A 36 -14.71 -5.32 -0.43
CA ALA A 36 -15.17 -5.70 0.90
C ALA A 36 -16.32 -4.77 1.35
N PRO A 37 -17.19 -5.17 2.30
CA PRO A 37 -18.36 -4.37 2.69
C PRO A 37 -18.05 -2.91 3.07
N GLU A 38 -16.89 -2.66 3.68
CA GLU A 38 -16.43 -1.33 4.11
C GLU A 38 -15.65 -0.55 3.03
N GLN A 39 -15.45 -1.14 1.85
CA GLN A 39 -14.72 -0.53 0.75
C GLN A 39 -15.69 0.08 -0.29
N PRO A 40 -15.42 1.29 -0.81
CA PRO A 40 -16.17 1.83 -1.94
C PRO A 40 -16.02 0.94 -3.16
N ARG A 41 -17.03 0.94 -4.03
CA ARG A 41 -17.04 0.15 -5.28
C ARG A 41 -16.19 0.76 -6.41
N GLN A 42 -15.74 1.99 -6.24
CA GLN A 42 -14.90 2.70 -7.19
C GLN A 42 -13.59 3.08 -6.51
N TRP A 43 -12.47 2.69 -7.12
CA TRP A 43 -11.14 2.95 -6.58
C TRP A 43 -10.36 3.86 -7.53
N THR A 44 -9.61 4.78 -6.96
CA THR A 44 -8.68 5.66 -7.67
C THR A 44 -7.26 5.17 -7.41
N LEU A 45 -6.69 4.42 -8.35
CA LEU A 45 -5.32 3.92 -8.27
C LEU A 45 -4.37 5.00 -8.77
N MET A 46 -3.33 5.25 -7.98
CA MET A 46 -2.21 6.12 -8.30
C MET A 46 -0.93 5.29 -8.30
N ASP A 47 -0.45 4.95 -9.49
CA ASP A 47 0.86 4.34 -9.68
C ASP A 47 1.92 5.44 -9.54
N PHE A 48 2.91 5.25 -8.68
CA PHE A 48 3.93 6.26 -8.38
C PHE A 48 5.35 5.69 -8.35
N THR A 49 6.32 6.56 -8.52
CA THR A 49 7.73 6.30 -8.20
C THR A 49 8.29 7.36 -7.26
N ALA A 50 9.35 7.00 -6.54
CA ALA A 50 10.14 7.93 -5.74
C ALA A 50 11.60 7.49 -5.65
N ASP A 51 12.42 8.30 -5.00
CA ASP A 51 13.81 7.93 -4.69
C ASP A 51 13.83 6.80 -3.65
N GLU A 52 14.73 5.82 -3.81
CA GLU A 52 14.86 4.71 -2.84
C GLU A 52 15.31 5.18 -1.47
N ARG A 53 16.05 6.30 -1.39
CA ARG A 53 16.48 6.87 -0.11
C ARG A 53 15.30 7.36 0.74
N ASP A 54 14.14 7.58 0.12
CA ASP A 54 12.91 7.99 0.81
C ASP A 54 12.02 6.79 1.19
N ALA A 55 12.41 5.55 0.86
CA ALA A 55 11.58 4.36 1.03
C ALA A 55 11.10 4.15 2.47
N GLU A 56 11.97 4.28 3.47
CA GLU A 56 11.58 4.07 4.87
C GLU A 56 10.70 5.21 5.39
N ASN A 57 11.08 6.46 5.11
CA ASN A 57 10.31 7.65 5.50
C ASN A 57 8.91 7.65 4.84
N LEU A 58 8.81 7.19 3.59
CA LEU A 58 7.53 7.03 2.91
C LEU A 58 6.65 5.99 3.60
N ALA A 59 7.24 4.88 4.06
CA ALA A 59 6.52 3.83 4.78
C ALA A 59 5.87 4.39 6.05
N ASP A 60 6.66 5.11 6.85
CA ASP A 60 6.22 5.68 8.12
C ASP A 60 5.11 6.72 7.90
N GLN A 61 5.26 7.60 6.91
CA GLN A 61 4.24 8.59 6.61
C GLN A 61 2.96 7.95 6.07
N LEU A 62 3.06 6.93 5.21
CA LEU A 62 1.91 6.20 4.72
C LEU A 62 1.20 5.47 5.86
N ALA A 63 1.93 4.75 6.72
CA ALA A 63 1.36 4.09 7.90
C ALA A 63 0.62 5.10 8.80
N ALA A 64 1.18 6.30 8.92
CA ALA A 64 0.58 7.42 9.62
C ALA A 64 -0.49 8.16 8.82
N CYS A 65 -0.79 7.85 7.56
CA CYS A 65 -1.80 8.51 6.69
C CYS A 65 -3.00 7.59 6.35
N LEU A 66 -2.80 6.28 6.36
CA LEU A 66 -3.84 5.32 6.01
C LEU A 66 -4.99 5.32 7.03
N ALA A 67 -6.20 5.08 6.54
CA ALA A 67 -7.38 4.96 7.36
C ALA A 67 -7.35 3.63 8.14
N PRO A 68 -7.60 3.64 9.47
CA PRO A 68 -7.58 2.42 10.28
C PRO A 68 -8.72 1.44 9.93
N THR A 69 -9.73 1.92 9.19
CA THR A 69 -10.89 1.15 8.74
C THR A 69 -10.94 1.10 7.21
N GLY A 70 -11.49 0.01 6.65
CA GLY A 70 -11.56 -0.23 5.20
C GLY A 70 -10.59 -1.32 4.72
N GLY A 71 -9.61 -1.68 5.56
CA GLY A 71 -8.73 -2.84 5.32
C GLY A 71 -7.91 -2.69 4.05
N TRP A 72 -7.32 -1.51 3.83
CA TRP A 72 -6.41 -1.29 2.71
C TRP A 72 -4.97 -1.12 3.17
N TYR A 73 -4.06 -1.34 2.23
CA TYR A 73 -2.63 -1.21 2.41
C TYR A 73 -2.04 -0.53 1.18
N VAL A 74 -0.79 -0.09 1.30
CA VAL A 74 0.03 0.34 0.17
C VAL A 74 1.17 -0.64 0.02
N ASN A 75 1.42 -1.09 -1.21
CA ASN A 75 2.61 -1.87 -1.53
C ASN A 75 3.49 -1.08 -2.50
N TYR A 76 4.79 -1.08 -2.22
CA TYR A 76 5.83 -0.60 -3.13
C TYR A 76 7.11 -1.39 -2.91
N ASN A 77 7.95 -1.40 -3.93
CA ASN A 77 9.20 -2.13 -3.93
C ASN A 77 10.36 -1.18 -4.27
N THR A 78 11.51 -1.41 -3.65
CA THR A 78 12.82 -0.94 -4.11
C THR A 78 13.50 -2.03 -4.93
N ALA A 79 14.72 -1.78 -5.41
CA ALA A 79 15.51 -2.82 -6.07
C ALA A 79 15.77 -4.06 -5.18
N SER A 80 15.84 -3.90 -3.85
CA SER A 80 16.26 -4.96 -2.93
C SER A 80 15.23 -5.33 -1.86
N GLU A 81 14.21 -4.49 -1.63
CA GLU A 81 13.24 -4.68 -0.56
C GLU A 81 11.80 -4.45 -1.02
N ALA A 82 10.86 -5.12 -0.37
CA ALA A 82 9.43 -4.90 -0.52
C ALA A 82 8.87 -4.28 0.76
N PHE A 83 7.93 -3.36 0.58
CA PHE A 83 7.21 -2.67 1.65
C PHE A 83 5.72 -2.95 1.49
N VAL A 84 5.08 -3.41 2.57
CA VAL A 84 3.62 -3.53 2.67
C VAL A 84 3.19 -2.73 3.90
N VAL A 85 2.52 -1.63 3.63
CA VAL A 85 2.20 -0.60 4.62
C VAL A 85 0.72 -0.64 4.94
N PHE A 86 0.41 -0.92 6.20
CA PHE A 86 -0.91 -0.87 6.80
C PHE A 86 -1.00 0.36 7.71
N PRO A 87 -2.20 0.76 8.16
CA PRO A 87 -2.33 1.75 9.22
C PRO A 87 -1.50 1.34 10.44
N GLU A 88 -0.61 2.24 10.88
CA GLU A 88 0.27 2.07 12.06
C GLU A 88 1.25 0.89 12.01
N ASN A 89 1.35 0.15 10.89
CA ASN A 89 2.17 -1.05 10.80
C ASN A 89 2.84 -1.21 9.43
N VAL A 90 4.14 -1.44 9.42
CA VAL A 90 4.95 -1.60 8.21
C VAL A 90 5.62 -2.96 8.20
N PHE A 91 5.38 -3.73 7.14
CA PHE A 91 6.16 -4.93 6.85
C PHE A 91 7.20 -4.60 5.78
N ARG A 92 8.46 -4.81 6.13
CA ARG A 92 9.61 -4.68 5.25
C ARG A 92 10.36 -6.00 5.20
N TYR A 93 10.67 -6.46 4.00
CA TYR A 93 11.41 -7.71 3.80
C TYR A 93 12.23 -7.68 2.51
N PRO A 94 13.34 -8.44 2.42
CA PRO A 94 14.11 -8.55 1.19
C PRO A 94 13.27 -9.11 0.04
N ARG A 95 13.53 -8.66 -1.18
CA ARG A 95 12.86 -9.19 -2.38
C ARG A 95 13.12 -10.69 -2.50
N GLY A 96 12.08 -11.46 -2.74
CA GLY A 96 12.14 -12.93 -2.79
C GLY A 96 12.00 -13.62 -1.43
N ASP A 97 11.91 -12.88 -0.32
CA ASP A 97 11.64 -13.44 1.00
C ASP A 97 10.17 -13.87 1.14
N ALA A 98 9.93 -15.17 0.93
CA ALA A 98 8.61 -15.76 1.03
C ALA A 98 8.04 -15.71 2.47
N ASP A 99 8.89 -15.82 3.49
CA ASP A 99 8.45 -15.81 4.89
C ASP A 99 8.06 -14.39 5.32
N GLY A 100 8.84 -13.39 4.91
CA GLY A 100 8.51 -11.97 5.08
C GLY A 100 7.18 -11.61 4.42
N ARG A 101 7.00 -12.03 3.16
CA ARG A 101 5.75 -11.84 2.42
C ARG A 101 4.55 -12.52 3.08
N GLU A 102 4.71 -13.75 3.57
CA GLU A 102 3.63 -14.48 4.23
C GLU A 102 3.23 -13.84 5.57
N LYS A 103 4.17 -13.26 6.32
CA LYS A 103 3.84 -12.47 7.52
C LYS A 103 2.95 -11.27 7.19
N ALA A 104 3.28 -10.53 6.14
CA ALA A 104 2.47 -9.40 5.67
C ALA A 104 1.06 -9.86 5.22
N LYS A 105 0.97 -10.95 4.45
CA LYS A 105 -0.33 -11.54 4.04
C LYS A 105 -1.14 -12.04 5.23
N SER A 106 -0.50 -12.70 6.19
CA SER A 106 -1.16 -13.15 7.43
C SER A 106 -1.74 -11.99 8.23
N HIS A 107 -1.01 -10.87 8.33
CA HIS A 107 -1.54 -9.67 8.95
C HIS A 107 -2.73 -9.09 8.17
N ALA A 108 -2.62 -8.98 6.85
CA ALA A 108 -3.71 -8.52 5.99
C ALA A 108 -4.99 -9.35 6.17
N ARG A 109 -4.87 -10.69 6.19
CA ARG A 109 -6.00 -11.58 6.48
C ARG A 109 -6.60 -11.33 7.86
N SER A 110 -5.75 -11.10 8.88
CA SER A 110 -6.20 -10.85 10.26
C SER A 110 -7.04 -9.58 10.41
N ILE A 111 -6.82 -8.58 9.55
CA ILE A 111 -7.59 -7.33 9.53
C ILE A 111 -8.70 -7.32 8.46
N GLY A 112 -9.00 -8.48 7.86
CA GLY A 112 -10.15 -8.67 6.98
C GLY A 112 -9.94 -8.33 5.50
N ILE A 113 -8.70 -8.19 5.04
CA ILE A 113 -8.43 -7.96 3.62
C ILE A 113 -8.75 -9.23 2.82
N PRO A 114 -9.59 -9.15 1.77
CA PRO A 114 -9.92 -10.31 0.93
C PRO A 114 -8.69 -10.94 0.27
N GLU A 115 -8.64 -12.27 0.20
CA GLU A 115 -7.51 -13.00 -0.42
C GLU A 115 -7.22 -12.56 -1.87
N ALA A 116 -8.28 -12.26 -2.63
CA ALA A 116 -8.17 -11.80 -4.01
C ALA A 116 -7.47 -10.43 -4.15
N GLN A 117 -7.38 -9.66 -3.07
CA GLN A 117 -6.63 -8.39 -3.00
C GLN A 117 -5.20 -8.60 -2.50
N LEU A 118 -4.82 -9.80 -2.03
CA LEU A 118 -3.45 -10.10 -1.59
C LEU A 118 -2.57 -10.54 -2.77
N ASP A 119 -2.62 -9.76 -3.85
CA ASP A 119 -2.10 -10.11 -5.18
C ASP A 119 -0.70 -9.55 -5.46
N TRP A 120 -0.15 -8.73 -4.55
CA TRP A 120 1.19 -8.16 -4.71
C TRP A 120 2.27 -9.25 -4.80
N GLN A 121 3.21 -9.01 -5.70
CA GLN A 121 4.30 -9.92 -6.01
C GLN A 121 5.65 -9.37 -5.50
N ASP A 122 6.59 -10.30 -5.31
CA ASP A 122 7.85 -10.34 -6.08
C ASP A 122 7.95 -9.43 -7.32
#